data_AF-A0A843APZ0-F1
#
_entry.id   AF-A0A843APZ0-F1
#
_cell.length_a   1.000
_cell.length_b   1.000
_cell.length_c   1.000
_cell.angle_alpha   90.00
_cell.angle_beta   90.00
_cell.angle_gamma   90.00
#
_symmetry.space_group_name_H-M   'P 1'
#
loop_
_entity.id
_entity.type
_entity.pdbx_description
1 polymer ?
#
loop_
_entity_poly.entity_id
_entity_poly.type
_entity_poly.pdbx_seq_one_letter_code
_entity_poly.pdbx_strand_id
1 'polypeptide(L)'
;MEHRLGTVFLGNLSVQQIEKRLGIEISENERLKLKNMHCNNATDIPENKWHCFDMPFVLMCGSKETCQIVYDILKKYSSKMEEEIRIEYEVKKEDS
;
A
#
# COMPACT_ATOMS: atom_id res chain seq x y z
N MET A 1 -26.42 6.08 -22.87
CA MET A 1 -25.63 6.80 -21.86
C MET A 1 -24.73 5.76 -21.22
N GLU A 2 -23.48 5.66 -21.68
CA GLU A 2 -22.53 4.70 -21.12
C GLU A 2 -22.12 5.21 -19.73
N HIS A 3 -22.60 4.55 -18.67
CA HIS A 3 -22.09 4.79 -17.33
C HIS A 3 -20.65 4.27 -17.31
N ARG A 4 -19.65 5.15 -17.47
CA ARG A 4 -18.29 4.85 -17.04
C ARG A 4 -18.35 4.64 -15.52
N LEU A 5 -18.33 3.39 -15.09
CA LEU A 5 -18.05 3.05 -13.70
C LEU A 5 -16.64 3.55 -13.41
N GLY A 6 -16.52 4.68 -12.72
CA GLY A 6 -15.23 5.13 -12.18
C GLY A 6 -14.75 4.11 -11.16
N THR A 7 -13.45 3.80 -11.16
CA THR A 7 -12.85 2.98 -10.12
C THR A 7 -12.95 3.72 -8.79
N VAL A 8 -13.64 3.14 -7.81
CA VAL A 8 -13.78 3.69 -6.47
C VAL A 8 -12.69 3.08 -5.58
N PHE A 9 -11.92 3.95 -4.92
CA PHE A 9 -10.92 3.57 -3.92
C PHE A 9 -11.39 4.00 -2.52
N LEU A 10 -11.42 3.07 -1.57
CA LEU A 10 -11.91 3.30 -0.20
C LEU A 10 -10.97 2.68 0.82
N GLY A 11 -10.87 3.33 1.98
CA GLY A 11 -10.11 2.85 3.12
C GLY A 11 -8.78 3.59 3.32
N ASN A 12 -8.23 3.44 4.52
CA ASN A 12 -6.92 3.90 4.93
C ASN A 12 -6.40 2.87 5.95
N LEU A 13 -5.94 1.73 5.47
CA LEU A 13 -5.55 0.63 6.34
C LEU A 13 -4.21 0.92 7.01
N SER A 14 -4.22 0.82 8.34
CA SER A 14 -3.01 0.76 9.16
C SER A 14 -2.26 -0.56 8.95
N VAL A 15 -1.00 -0.62 9.38
CA VAL A 15 -0.19 -1.85 9.29
C VAL A 15 -0.87 -3.02 10.00
N GLN A 16 -1.49 -2.80 11.17
CA GLN A 16 -2.17 -3.86 11.90
C GLN A 16 -3.43 -4.36 11.21
N GLN A 17 -4.14 -3.50 10.47
CA GLN A 17 -5.28 -3.92 9.65
C GLN A 17 -4.82 -4.73 8.44
N ILE A 18 -3.69 -4.35 7.84
CA ILE A 18 -3.05 -5.11 6.75
C ILE A 18 -2.61 -6.50 7.25
N GLU A 19 -1.95 -6.58 8.41
CA GLU A 19 -1.56 -7.85 9.06
C GLU A 19 -2.77 -8.76 9.29
N LYS A 20 -3.82 -8.22 9.90
CA LYS A 20 -5.06 -8.96 10.17
C LYS A 20 -5.70 -9.46 8.89
N ARG A 21 -5.70 -8.64 7.84
CA ARG A 21 -6.32 -8.97 6.57
C ARG A 21 -5.54 -10.03 5.78
N LEU A 22 -4.22 -9.92 5.79
CA LEU A 22 -3.34 -10.88 5.13
C LEU A 22 -3.14 -12.17 5.92
N GLY A 23 -3.57 -12.25 7.19
CA GLY A 23 -3.32 -13.40 8.05
C GLY A 23 -1.85 -13.60 8.44
N ILE A 24 -1.06 -12.51 8.48
CA ILE A 24 0.38 -12.55 8.78
C ILE A 24 0.72 -11.74 10.04
N GLU A 25 1.88 -12.05 10.63
CA GLU A 25 2.46 -11.27 11.73
C GLU A 25 3.82 -10.72 11.29
N ILE A 26 3.90 -9.40 11.14
CA ILE A 26 5.11 -8.68 10.74
C ILE A 26 5.96 -8.39 11.98
N SER A 27 7.27 -8.59 11.87
CA SER A 27 8.22 -8.28 12.94
C SER A 27 8.10 -6.84 13.45
N GLU A 28 8.35 -6.61 14.74
CA GLU A 28 8.17 -5.27 15.34
C GLU A 28 8.98 -4.17 14.64
N ASN A 29 10.21 -4.48 14.23
CA ASN A 29 11.08 -3.53 13.53
C ASN A 29 10.52 -3.15 12.15
N GLU A 30 10.03 -4.12 11.39
CA GLU A 30 9.42 -3.87 10.08
C GLU A 30 8.06 -3.18 10.21
N ARG A 31 7.27 -3.55 11.21
CA ARG A 31 6.02 -2.88 11.55
C ARG A 31 6.25 -1.41 11.86
N LEU A 32 7.28 -1.09 12.65
CA LEU A 32 7.67 0.30 12.95
C LEU A 32 8.10 1.04 11.70
N LYS A 33 8.90 0.41 10.83
CA LYS A 33 9.31 0.99 9.54
C LYS A 33 8.10 1.31 8.65
N LEU A 34 7.18 0.36 8.50
CA LEU A 34 5.95 0.57 7.72
C LEU A 34 5.10 1.69 8.32
N LYS A 35 4.91 1.71 9.64
CA LYS A 35 4.17 2.80 10.33
C LYS A 35 4.78 4.17 10.07
N ASN A 36 6.10 4.29 10.12
CA ASN A 36 6.78 5.56 9.85
C ASN A 36 6.64 6.02 8.39
N MET A 37 6.43 5.09 7.47
CA MET A 37 6.19 5.37 6.05
C MET A 37 4.69 5.55 5.72
N HIS A 38 3.77 5.35 6.67
CA HIS A 38 2.34 5.50 6.41
C HIS A 38 1.96 6.97 6.19
N CYS A 39 0.99 7.20 5.30
CA CYS A 39 0.35 8.48 5.03
C CYS A 39 -1.18 8.33 5.05
N ASN A 40 -1.84 9.25 5.76
CA ASN A 40 -3.30 9.29 5.81
C ASN A 40 -3.94 9.86 4.54
N ASN A 41 -3.20 10.65 3.76
CA ASN A 41 -3.68 11.22 2.51
C ASN A 41 -3.58 10.16 1.40
N ALA A 42 -4.68 9.98 0.69
CA ALA A 42 -4.79 9.02 -0.40
C ALA A 42 -4.37 9.61 -1.77
N THR A 43 -4.16 10.92 -1.83
CA THR A 43 -3.71 11.67 -3.00
C THR A 43 -2.37 12.34 -2.70
N ASP A 44 -1.55 12.53 -3.74
CA ASP A 44 -0.23 13.18 -3.65
C ASP A 44 0.64 12.52 -2.58
N ILE A 45 0.80 11.19 -2.66
CA ILE A 45 1.52 10.44 -1.65
C ILE A 45 3.00 10.83 -1.73
N PRO A 46 3.63 11.29 -0.63
CA PRO A 46 5.04 11.67 -0.65
C PRO A 46 5.94 10.49 -1.05
N GLU A 47 7.07 10.78 -1.70
CA GLU A 47 7.93 9.75 -2.30
C GLU A 47 8.40 8.67 -1.31
N ASN A 48 8.58 9.04 -0.04
CA ASN A 48 8.99 8.14 1.04
C ASN A 48 7.82 7.52 1.82
N LYS A 49 6.59 7.62 1.30
CA LYS A 49 5.36 7.23 1.98
C LYS A 49 4.48 6.28 1.17
N TRP A 50 3.52 5.67 1.86
CA TRP A 50 2.48 4.83 1.27
C TRP A 50 1.11 5.07 1.90
N HIS A 51 0.07 4.74 1.14
CA HIS A 51 -1.33 4.68 1.56
C HIS A 51 -1.90 3.30 1.19
N CYS A 52 -2.79 2.73 2.01
CA CYS A 52 -3.41 1.45 1.69
C CYS A 52 -4.93 1.56 1.65
N PHE A 53 -5.49 1.30 0.48
CA PHE A 53 -6.92 1.17 0.26
C PHE A 53 -7.39 -0.23 0.66
N ASP A 54 -8.56 -0.30 1.27
CA ASP A 54 -9.28 -1.52 1.59
C ASP A 54 -9.97 -2.08 0.33
N MET A 55 -10.58 -1.19 -0.47
CA MET A 55 -11.31 -1.56 -1.68
C MET A 55 -10.94 -0.64 -2.85
N PRO A 56 -10.37 -1.17 -3.94
CA PRO A 56 -9.73 -2.48 -3.99
C PRO A 56 -8.52 -2.55 -3.04
N PHE A 57 -8.11 -3.75 -2.61
CA PHE A 57 -6.98 -3.91 -1.68
C PHE A 57 -5.65 -3.60 -2.39
N VAL A 58 -5.19 -2.36 -2.24
CA VAL A 58 -4.03 -1.79 -2.93
C VAL A 58 -3.24 -0.96 -1.93
N LEU A 59 -1.93 -1.17 -1.91
CA LEU A 59 -0.97 -0.30 -1.25
C LEU A 59 -0.31 0.57 -2.31
N MET A 60 -0.65 1.86 -2.31
CA MET A 60 -0.12 2.86 -3.21
C MET A 60 1.08 3.57 -2.56
N CYS A 61 2.22 3.57 -3.25
CA CYS A 61 3.45 4.21 -2.81
C CYS A 61 3.70 5.52 -3.57
N GLY A 62 4.30 6.51 -2.91
CA GLY A 62 4.66 7.76 -3.59
C GLY A 62 5.88 7.66 -4.53
N SER A 63 6.60 6.53 -4.50
CA SER A 63 7.72 6.26 -5.40
C SER A 63 7.97 4.77 -5.60
N LYS A 64 8.72 4.45 -6.66
CA LYS A 64 9.23 3.10 -6.93
C LYS A 64 10.14 2.58 -5.80
N GLU A 65 10.94 3.44 -5.18
CA GLU A 65 11.84 3.06 -4.08
C GLU A 65 11.05 2.64 -2.85
N THR A 66 10.01 3.40 -2.49
CA THR A 66 9.10 3.04 -1.39
C THR A 66 8.34 1.75 -1.71
N CYS A 67 7.89 1.57 -2.95
CA CYS A 67 7.31 0.31 -3.42
C CYS A 67 8.25 -0.88 -3.22
N GLN A 68 9.53 -0.74 -3.58
CA GLN A 68 10.52 -1.81 -3.40
C GLN A 68 10.71 -2.15 -1.91
N ILE A 69 10.81 -1.13 -1.04
CA ILE A 69 10.94 -1.34 0.41
C ILE A 69 9.74 -2.11 0.98
N VAL A 70 8.53 -1.70 0.62
CA VAL A 70 7.30 -2.36 1.09
C VAL A 70 7.21 -3.79 0.55
N TYR A 71 7.51 -3.99 -0.73
CA TYR A 71 7.54 -5.30 -1.36
C TYR A 71 8.54 -6.24 -0.67
N ASP A 72 9.76 -5.79 -0.40
CA ASP A 72 10.80 -6.61 0.24
C ASP A 72 10.43 -7.03 1.66
N ILE A 73 9.69 -6.19 2.39
CA ILE A 73 9.15 -6.53 3.70
C ILE A 73 8.05 -7.59 3.55
N LEU A 74 7.03 -7.30 2.74
CA LEU A 74 5.85 -8.17 2.61
C LEU A 74 6.17 -9.51 1.97
N LYS A 75 7.13 -9.56 1.03
CA LYS A 75 7.58 -10.80 0.36
C LYS A 75 8.08 -11.86 1.34
N LYS A 76 8.65 -11.47 2.48
CA LYS A 76 9.12 -12.43 3.51
C LYS A 76 7.98 -13.26 4.09
N TYR A 77 6.75 -12.74 4.02
CA TYR A 77 5.55 -13.35 4.58
C TYR A 77 4.62 -13.91 3.51
N SER A 78 4.95 -13.78 2.22
CA SER A 78 4.02 -14.08 1.12
C SER A 78 3.53 -15.52 1.09
N SER A 79 4.34 -16.48 1.54
CA SER A 79 3.96 -17.89 1.64
C SER A 79 2.89 -18.18 2.71
N LYS A 80 2.59 -17.20 3.57
CA LYS A 80 1.61 -17.31 4.66
C LYS A 80 0.38 -16.40 4.46
N MET A 81 0.34 -15.63 3.38
CA MET A 81 -0.76 -14.69 3.16
C MET A 81 -2.05 -15.40 2.75
N GLU A 82 -3.17 -14.96 3.32
CA GLU A 82 -4.51 -15.50 3.02
C GLU A 82 -5.14 -14.88 1.76
N GLU A 83 -4.73 -13.67 1.38
CA GLU A 83 -5.15 -12.99 0.15
C GLU A 83 -4.00 -12.22 -0.49
N GLU A 84 -4.16 -11.85 -1.76
CA GLU A 84 -3.17 -11.05 -2.49
C GLU A 84 -3.35 -9.56 -2.19
N ILE A 85 -2.23 -8.88 -1.90
CA ILE A 85 -2.16 -7.42 -1.86
C ILE A 85 -1.46 -6.92 -3.12
N ARG A 86 -2.06 -5.93 -3.77
CA ARG A 86 -1.41 -5.22 -4.88
C ARG A 86 -0.57 -4.08 -4.34
N ILE A 87 0.65 -3.94 -4.85
CA ILE A 87 1.56 -2.85 -4.50
C ILE A 87 1.83 -2.07 -5.77
N GLU A 88 1.48 -0.80 -5.76
CA GLU A 88 1.60 0.11 -6.90
C GLU A 88 2.33 1.38 -6.46
N TYR A 89 2.78 2.20 -7.41
CA TYR A 89 3.36 3.51 -7.12
C TYR A 89 2.87 4.58 -8.09
N GLU A 90 2.79 5.81 -7.60
CA GLU A 90 2.45 6.96 -8.43
C GLU A 90 3.59 7.29 -9.39
N VAL A 91 3.27 7.33 -10.69
CA VAL A 91 4.17 7.88 -11.71
C VAL A 91 3.84 9.35 -11.84
N LYS A 92 4.67 10.21 -11.24
CA LYS A 92 4.58 11.66 -11.50
C LYS A 92 4.87 11.89 -12.98
N LYS A 93 3.95 12.53 -13.68
CA LYS A 93 4.22 13.01 -15.04
C LYS A 93 5.16 14.19 -14.90
N GLU A 94 6.35 14.12 -15.50
CA GLU A 94 7.16 15.31 -15.73
C GLU A 94 6.38 16.20 -16.70
N ASP A 95 6.05 17.42 -16.27
CA ASP A 95 5.55 18.47 -17.16
C ASP A 95 6.65 18.74 -18.20
N SER A 96 6.44 18.27 -19.44
CA SER A 96 7.28 18.57 -20.61
C SER A 96 6.94 19.93 -21.21
#